data_AF-A0A6I1KGA7-F1
#
_entry.id   AF-A0A6I1KGA7-F1
#
_cell.length_a   1.000
_cell.length_b   1.000
_cell.length_c   1.000
_cell.angle_alpha   90.00
_cell.angle_beta   90.00
_cell.angle_gamma   90.00
#
_symmetry.space_group_name_H-M   'P 1'
#
loop_
_entity.id
_entity.type
_entity.pdbx_description
1 polymer ?
#
loop_
_entity_poly.entity_id
_entity_poly.type
_entity_poly.pdbx_seq_one_letter_code
_entity_poly.pdbx_strand_id
1 'polypeptide(L)'
;MLFLLSVIIQVITLPEESMRRKICAIGNSRGVSLPVEALEKLKLAVGSEVEVQLDEEHGRIVIEPVKQDKYPEGVDAEFVSQVNDFIEHYKPALKKLAE
;
A
#
# COMPACT_ATOMS: atom_id res chain seq x y z
N MET A 1 18.06 -22.45 -4.01
CA MET A 1 16.67 -22.78 -3.61
C MET A 1 16.30 -22.17 -2.26
N LEU A 2 17.10 -22.33 -1.19
CA LEU A 2 16.84 -21.68 0.11
C LEU A 2 16.79 -20.14 0.05
N PHE A 3 17.58 -19.52 -0.83
CA PHE A 3 17.60 -18.06 -0.99
C PHE A 3 16.26 -17.49 -1.50
N LEU A 4 15.62 -18.18 -2.46
CA LEU A 4 14.32 -17.76 -2.98
C LEU A 4 13.21 -17.93 -1.94
N LEU A 5 13.24 -19.02 -1.17
CA LEU A 5 12.33 -19.22 -0.03
C LEU A 5 12.51 -18.14 1.04
N SER A 6 13.76 -17.73 1.33
CA SER A 6 14.05 -16.64 2.27
C SER A 6 13.49 -15.30 1.79
N VAL A 7 13.62 -14.98 0.50
CA VAL A 7 13.09 -13.73 -0.07
C VAL A 7 11.56 -13.74 -0.07
N ILE A 8 10.93 -14.87 -0.39
CA ILE A 8 9.47 -15.01 -0.35
C ILE A 8 8.93 -14.91 1.09
N ILE A 9 9.61 -15.52 2.07
CA ILE A 9 9.25 -15.37 3.49
C ILE A 9 9.39 -13.91 3.94
N GLN A 10 10.46 -13.21 3.54
CA GLN A 10 10.66 -11.79 3.87
C GLN A 10 9.61 -10.85 3.25
N VAL A 11 9.08 -11.17 2.06
CA VAL A 11 8.02 -10.39 1.41
C VAL A 11 6.66 -10.61 2.09
N ILE A 12 6.46 -11.76 2.76
CA ILE A 12 5.20 -12.10 3.44
C ILE A 12 5.22 -11.70 4.94
N THR A 13 6.39 -11.63 5.57
CA THR A 13 6.53 -11.13 6.94
C THR A 13 6.90 -9.65 6.95
N LEU A 14 5.90 -8.77 6.88
CA LEU A 14 6.05 -7.44 7.47
C LEU A 14 6.42 -7.65 8.96
N PRO A 15 7.52 -7.07 9.47
CA PRO A 15 7.93 -7.28 10.84
C PRO A 15 6.83 -6.74 11.75
N GLU A 16 6.13 -7.66 12.41
CA GLU A 16 4.98 -7.35 13.25
C GLU A 16 5.47 -6.72 14.56
N GLU A 17 5.87 -5.44 14.52
CA GLU A 17 5.90 -4.64 15.74
C GLU A 17 4.46 -4.30 16.13
N SER A 18 3.79 -5.23 16.79
CA SER A 18 2.46 -5.01 17.33
C SER A 18 2.54 -4.10 18.57
N MET A 19 2.07 -2.86 18.44
CA MET A 19 2.04 -1.89 19.52
C MET A 19 0.61 -1.65 20.00
N ARG A 20 0.33 -2.01 21.26
CA ARG A 20 -0.99 -1.77 21.87
C ARG A 20 -1.16 -0.29 22.20
N ARG A 21 -2.22 0.31 21.67
CA ARG A 21 -2.63 1.69 21.96
C ARG A 21 -4.09 1.72 22.43
N LYS A 22 -4.43 2.68 23.27
CA LYS A 22 -5.82 2.90 23.71
C LYS A 22 -6.50 3.89 22.78
N ILE A 23 -7.80 3.69 22.58
CA ILE A 23 -8.67 4.67 21.92
C ILE A 23 -8.86 5.86 22.87
N CYS A 24 -8.70 7.07 22.36
CA CYS A 24 -8.93 8.32 23.07
C CYS A 24 -10.10 9.10 22.47
N ALA A 25 -10.69 10.00 23.26
CA ALA A 25 -11.71 10.92 22.78
C ALA A 25 -11.06 12.10 22.04
N ILE A 26 -11.60 12.44 20.87
CA ILE A 26 -11.19 13.60 20.07
C ILE A 26 -12.47 14.35 19.69
N GLY A 27 -12.86 15.33 20.49
CA GLY A 27 -14.15 16.02 20.32
C GLY A 27 -15.32 15.03 20.34
N ASN A 28 -16.11 15.03 19.26
CA ASN A 28 -17.25 14.10 19.07
C ASN A 28 -16.84 12.73 18.52
N SER A 29 -15.55 12.51 18.26
CA SER A 29 -15.02 11.30 17.65
C SER A 29 -14.11 10.51 18.60
N ARG A 30 -13.57 9.41 18.09
CA ARG A 30 -12.57 8.57 18.74
C ARG A 30 -11.36 8.46 17.83
N GLY A 31 -10.17 8.40 18.42
CA GLY A 31 -8.93 8.22 17.67
C GLY A 31 -7.95 7.32 18.40
N VAL A 32 -6.87 6.98 17.72
CA VAL A 32 -5.73 6.24 18.27
C VAL A 32 -4.46 7.02 17.96
N SER A 33 -3.57 7.12 18.95
CA SER A 33 -2.25 7.69 18.72
C SER A 33 -1.40 6.71 17.91
N LEU A 34 -0.87 7.14 16.78
CA LEU A 34 0.08 6.37 15.99
C LEU A 34 1.51 6.70 16.44
N PRO A 35 2.43 5.72 16.55
CA PRO A 35 3.84 5.97 16.82
C PRO A 35 4.47 6.83 15.72
N VAL A 36 5.35 7.76 16.11
CA VAL A 36 6.01 8.70 15.18
C VAL A 36 6.84 7.91 14.16
N GLU A 37 7.50 6.85 14.61
CA GLU A 37 8.35 5.98 13.79
C GLU A 37 7.55 5.28 12.68
N ALA A 38 6.28 4.95 12.93
CA ALA A 38 5.41 4.38 11.89
C ALA A 38 4.97 5.43 10.87
N LEU A 39 4.68 6.66 11.33
CA LEU A 39 4.35 7.78 10.44
C LEU A 39 5.53 8.13 9.54
N GLU A 40 6.75 8.18 10.09
CA GLU A 40 7.98 8.45 9.33
C GLU A 40 8.22 7.42 8.23
N LYS A 41 8.08 6.11 8.54
CA LYS A 41 8.21 5.03 7.55
C LYS A 41 7.19 5.15 6.42
N LEU A 42 5.98 5.61 6.73
CA LEU A 42 4.90 5.83 5.76
C LEU A 42 4.95 7.23 5.12
N LYS A 43 5.94 8.07 5.46
CA LYS A 43 6.06 9.47 5.03
C LYS A 43 4.81 10.29 5.30
N LEU A 44 4.12 9.99 6.39
CA LEU A 44 2.96 10.72 6.89
C LEU A 44 3.40 11.79 7.87
N ALA A 45 2.73 12.93 7.84
CA ALA A 45 2.91 14.03 8.77
C ALA A 45 1.56 14.46 9.36
N VAL A 46 1.59 15.34 10.35
CA VAL A 46 0.37 15.98 10.85
C VAL A 46 -0.31 16.72 9.69
N GLY A 47 -1.59 16.41 9.46
CA GLY A 47 -2.36 16.95 8.35
C GLY A 47 -2.33 16.10 7.07
N SER A 48 -1.56 15.01 7.01
CA SER A 48 -1.68 14.03 5.93
C SER A 48 -3.05 13.37 5.91
N GLU A 49 -3.59 13.14 4.72
CA GLU A 49 -4.84 12.41 4.52
C GLU A 49 -4.59 10.91 4.53
N VAL A 50 -5.48 10.19 5.22
CA VAL A 50 -5.49 8.73 5.29
C VAL A 50 -6.91 8.24 5.03
N GLU A 51 -7.02 7.10 4.38
CA GLU A 51 -8.28 6.39 4.24
C GLU A 51 -8.46 5.43 5.42
N VAL A 52 -9.66 5.39 5.99
CA VAL A 52 -10.01 4.52 7.11
C VAL A 52 -11.17 3.65 6.67
N GLN A 53 -10.91 2.35 6.51
CA GLN A 53 -11.89 1.37 6.05
C GLN A 53 -12.19 0.35 7.15
N LEU A 54 -13.45 -0.10 7.20
CA LEU A 54 -13.86 -1.23 8.03
C LEU A 54 -13.82 -2.49 7.16
N ASP A 55 -12.92 -3.40 7.49
CA ASP A 55 -12.89 -4.74 6.93
C ASP A 55 -13.78 -5.62 7.83
N GLU A 56 -15.07 -5.70 7.48
CA GLU A 56 -16.07 -6.46 8.23
C GLU A 56 -15.79 -7.96 8.25
N GLU A 57 -15.21 -8.49 7.17
CA GLU A 57 -14.89 -9.92 7.06
C GLU A 57 -13.86 -10.35 8.10
N HIS A 58 -12.85 -9.52 8.34
CA HIS A 58 -11.79 -9.78 9.31
C HIS A 58 -11.98 -9.07 10.65
N GLY A 59 -13.06 -8.29 10.81
CA GLY A 59 -13.38 -7.54 12.02
C GLY A 59 -12.30 -6.52 12.41
N ARG A 60 -11.70 -5.83 11.44
CA ARG A 60 -10.57 -4.91 11.66
C ARG A 60 -10.78 -3.57 10.97
N ILE A 61 -10.10 -2.54 11.48
CA ILE A 61 -9.99 -1.25 10.81
C ILE A 61 -8.66 -1.22 10.07
N VAL A 62 -8.71 -0.88 8.79
CA VAL A 62 -7.53 -0.70 7.93
C VAL A 62 -7.35 0.80 7.71
N ILE A 63 -6.13 1.29 7.97
CA ILE A 63 -5.76 2.70 7.77
C ILE A 63 -4.63 2.75 6.76
N GLU A 64 -4.83 3.45 5.65
CA GLU A 64 -3.86 3.54 4.56
C GLU A 64 -3.61 5.00 4.17
N PRO A 65 -2.38 5.39 3.81
CA PRO A 65 -2.12 6.70 3.21
C PRO A 65 -2.99 6.90 1.97
N VAL A 66 -3.65 8.05 1.84
CA VAL A 66 -4.26 8.41 0.55
C VAL A 66 -3.12 8.66 -0.43
N LYS A 67 -2.92 7.71 -1.34
CA LYS A 67 -2.09 7.95 -2.51
C LYS A 67 -2.86 8.95 -3.35
N GLN A 68 -2.40 10.20 -3.38
CA GLN A 68 -2.80 11.07 -4.47
C GLN A 68 -2.34 10.33 -5.72
N ASP A 69 -3.28 9.87 -6.55
CA ASP A 69 -3.04 9.38 -7.91
C ASP A 69 -2.56 10.56 -8.76
N LYS A 70 -1.43 11.15 -8.37
CA LYS A 70 -0.58 11.88 -9.29
C LYS A 70 0.12 10.78 -10.05
N TYR A 71 -0.54 10.34 -11.11
CA TYR A 71 0.20 9.78 -12.23
C TYR A 71 1.45 10.66 -12.43
N PRO A 72 2.64 10.06 -12.65
CA PRO A 72 3.84 10.83 -12.97
C PRO A 72 3.52 11.88 -14.04
N GLU A 73 4.14 13.06 -14.01
CA GLU A 73 3.95 14.05 -15.09
C GLU A 73 4.18 13.37 -16.46
N GLY A 74 3.16 13.42 -17.32
CA GLY A 74 3.17 12.76 -18.63
C GLY A 74 2.60 11.34 -18.68
N VAL A 75 2.10 10.82 -17.55
CA VAL A 75 1.30 9.60 -17.48
C VAL A 75 -0.12 10.01 -17.13
N ASP A 76 -1.11 9.57 -17.91
CA ASP A 76 -2.51 9.72 -17.59
C ASP A 76 -3.22 8.36 -17.66
N ALA A 77 -4.49 8.32 -17.26
CA ALA A 77 -5.27 7.09 -17.27
C ALA A 77 -5.39 6.47 -18.67
N GLU A 78 -5.37 7.30 -19.72
CA GLU A 78 -5.43 6.86 -21.11
C GLU A 78 -4.13 6.16 -21.51
N PHE A 79 -2.98 6.74 -21.17
CA PHE A 79 -1.66 6.15 -21.37
C PHE A 79 -1.54 4.81 -20.66
N VAL A 80 -2.01 4.69 -19.41
CA VAL A 80 -1.99 3.41 -18.67
C VAL A 80 -2.86 2.36 -19.37
N SER A 81 -4.03 2.74 -19.90
CA SER A 81 -4.87 1.82 -20.68
C SER A 81 -4.17 1.35 -21.94
N GLN A 82 -3.57 2.27 -22.70
CA GLN A 82 -2.85 1.95 -23.95
C GLN A 82 -1.66 1.01 -23.69
N VAL A 83 -0.92 1.22 -22.61
CA VAL A 83 0.20 0.34 -22.22
C VAL A 83 -0.31 -1.05 -21.84
N ASN A 84 -1.41 -1.15 -21.10
CA ASN A 84 -2.00 -2.44 -20.74
C ASN A 84 -2.44 -3.22 -21.98
N ASP A 85 -3.15 -2.56 -22.91
CA ASP A 85 -3.59 -3.18 -24.17
C ASP A 85 -2.40 -3.66 -25.02
N PHE A 86 -1.33 -2.86 -25.08
CA PHE A 86 -0.09 -3.22 -25.76
C PHE A 86 0.57 -4.45 -25.13
N ILE A 87 0.70 -4.48 -23.80
CA ILE A 87 1.30 -5.61 -23.07
C ILE A 87 0.48 -6.88 -23.30
N GLU A 88 -0.84 -6.81 -23.28
CA GLU A 88 -1.70 -7.97 -23.53
C GLU A 88 -1.56 -8.50 -24.95
N HIS A 89 -1.58 -7.60 -25.94
CA HIS A 89 -1.48 -7.97 -27.35
C HIS A 89 -0.12 -8.63 -27.69
N TYR A 90 0.97 -8.10 -27.14
CA TYR A 90 2.32 -8.58 -27.45
C TYR A 90 2.90 -9.53 -26.41
N LYS A 91 2.14 -9.91 -25.38
CA LYS A 91 2.55 -10.85 -24.31
C LYS A 91 3.28 -12.11 -24.81
N PRO A 92 2.83 -12.79 -25.89
CA PRO A 92 3.52 -13.98 -26.39
C PRO A 92 4.89 -13.66 -27.02
N ALA A 93 5.03 -12.50 -27.64
CA ALA A 93 6.28 -12.06 -28.27
C ALA A 93 7.28 -11.53 -27.22
N LEU A 94 6.79 -10.76 -26.25
CA LEU A 94 7.60 -10.26 -25.12
C LEU A 94 8.20 -11.42 -24.31
N LYS A 95 7.44 -12.51 -24.10
CA LYS A 95 7.94 -13.71 -23.43
C LYS A 95 9.09 -14.39 -24.18
N LYS A 96 9.04 -14.42 -25.52
CA LYS A 96 10.09 -15.02 -26.36
C LYS A 96 11.37 -14.18 -26.44
N LEU A 97 11.28 -12.87 -26.15
CA LEU A 97 12.44 -11.96 -26.12
C LEU A 97 13.19 -11.98 -24.78
N ALA A 98 12.57 -12.57 -23.75
CA ALA A 98 13.17 -12.74 -22.43
C ALA A 98 13.87 -14.11 -22.26
N GLU A 99 13.87 -14.93 -23.31
CA GLU A 99 14.64 -16.19 -23.44
C GLU A 99 15.98 -15.93 -24.14
#